data_AF-A0A8K1D7S6-F1
#
_entry.id   AF-A0A8K1D7S6-F1
#
_cell.length_a   1.000
_cell.length_b   1.000
_cell.length_c   1.000
_cell.angle_alpha   90.00
_cell.angle_beta   90.00
_cell.angle_gamma   90.00
#
_symmetry.space_group_name_H-M   'P 1'
#
loop_
_entity.id
_entity.type
_entity.pdbx_description
1 polymer ?
#
loop_
_entity_poly.entity_id
_entity_poly.type
_entity_poly.pdbx_seq_one_letter_code
_entity_poly.pdbx_strand_id
1 'polypeptide(L)'
;MDEQGTPVKTQKQETHVRWKQGKATWDKYRDVVRVCRSAKGKVKAQAHLELNLAKDVKDSKKGFFKYISNKRNTRELVDLLLNGKGTLATWVTEKAELLNTFASVFTAKAISQESLIQETREKVWRQGRLSLG
;
A
#
# COMPACT_ATOMS: atom_id res chain seq x y z
N MET A 1 -32.85 8.94 -5.92
CA MET A 1 -33.09 7.65 -6.58
C MET A 1 -33.70 7.98 -7.93
N ASP A 2 -32.92 7.83 -8.99
CA ASP A 2 -33.43 7.60 -10.36
C ASP A 2 -32.59 6.46 -10.91
N GLU A 3 -32.92 5.27 -10.42
CA GLU A 3 -32.46 4.00 -10.96
C GLU A 3 -33.14 3.81 -12.30
N GLN A 4 -32.41 3.83 -13.41
CA GLN A 4 -32.60 3.00 -14.61
C GLN A 4 -31.39 3.23 -15.55
N GLY A 5 -30.25 2.66 -15.15
CA GLY A 5 -29.09 2.51 -16.01
C GLY A 5 -29.36 1.46 -17.08
N THR A 6 -30.11 1.82 -18.12
CA THR A 6 -30.23 0.96 -19.31
C THR A 6 -28.84 0.74 -19.90
N PRO A 7 -28.47 -0.48 -20.32
CA PRO A 7 -27.13 -0.74 -20.83
C PRO A 7 -26.85 0.18 -22.02
N VAL A 8 -25.71 0.87 -21.99
CA VAL A 8 -25.22 1.77 -23.06
C VAL A 8 -25.31 1.12 -24.47
N LYS A 9 -25.21 -0.21 -24.55
CA LYS A 9 -25.42 -1.00 -25.78
C LYS A 9 -26.86 -0.97 -26.28
N THR A 10 -27.82 -1.12 -25.38
CA THR A 10 -29.27 -1.11 -25.65
C THR A 10 -29.71 0.29 -26.09
N GLN A 11 -29.24 1.33 -25.40
CA GLN A 11 -29.56 2.72 -25.76
C GLN A 11 -29.06 3.11 -27.17
N LYS A 12 -27.85 2.67 -27.55
CA LYS A 12 -27.32 2.87 -28.90
C LYS A 12 -28.15 2.15 -29.97
N GLN A 13 -28.61 0.94 -29.69
CA GLN A 13 -29.44 0.15 -30.63
C GLN A 13 -30.83 0.75 -30.77
N GLU A 14 -31.48 1.14 -29.67
CA GLU A 14 -32.80 1.76 -29.70
C GLU A 14 -32.80 3.11 -30.43
N THR A 15 -31.80 3.95 -30.16
CA THR A 15 -31.66 5.23 -30.85
C THR A 15 -31.35 5.05 -32.34
N HIS A 16 -30.57 4.01 -32.70
CA HIS A 16 -30.35 3.64 -34.09
C HIS A 16 -31.65 3.24 -34.79
N VAL A 17 -32.48 2.40 -34.17
CA VAL A 17 -33.78 1.96 -34.71
C VAL A 17 -34.73 3.16 -34.87
N ARG A 18 -34.85 4.02 -33.85
CA ARG A 18 -35.70 5.22 -33.93
C ARG A 18 -35.24 6.20 -35.01
N TRP A 19 -33.93 6.40 -35.17
CA TRP A 19 -33.40 7.24 -36.24
C TRP A 19 -33.71 6.66 -37.62
N LYS A 20 -33.54 5.35 -37.82
CA LYS A 20 -33.90 4.66 -39.08
C LYS A 20 -35.39 4.73 -39.41
N GLN A 21 -36.24 4.83 -38.39
CA GLN A 21 -37.70 5.00 -38.52
C GLN A 21 -38.13 6.48 -38.66
N GLY A 22 -37.20 7.43 -38.72
CA GLY A 22 -37.53 8.87 -38.76
C GLY A 22 -38.07 9.46 -37.45
N LYS A 23 -38.12 8.66 -36.39
CA LYS A 23 -38.65 9.05 -35.06
C LYS A 23 -37.61 9.73 -34.17
N ALA A 24 -36.36 9.82 -34.61
CA ALA A 24 -35.29 10.52 -33.91
C ALA A 24 -34.43 11.28 -34.91
N THR A 25 -33.95 12.46 -34.50
CA THR A 25 -33.02 13.26 -35.29
C THR A 25 -31.63 12.62 -35.31
N TRP A 26 -30.88 12.87 -36.40
CA TRP A 26 -29.51 12.39 -36.57
C TRP A 26 -28.59 12.82 -35.41
N ASP A 27 -28.76 14.05 -34.91
CA ASP A 27 -27.93 14.59 -33.82
C ASP A 27 -28.13 13.82 -32.51
N LYS A 28 -29.36 13.44 -32.19
CA LYS A 28 -29.65 12.60 -31.01
C LYS A 28 -28.94 11.25 -31.09
N TYR A 29 -28.96 10.60 -32.25
CA TYR A 29 -28.24 9.35 -32.46
C TYR A 29 -26.72 9.54 -32.35
N ARG A 30 -26.18 10.58 -32.98
CA ARG A 30 -24.75 10.92 -32.97
C ARG A 30 -24.23 11.12 -31.54
N ASP A 31 -24.97 11.83 -30.70
CA ASP A 31 -24.57 12.10 -29.32
C ASP A 31 -24.58 10.84 -28.46
N VAL A 32 -25.60 9.97 -28.61
CA VAL A 32 -25.60 8.67 -27.93
C VAL A 32 -24.38 7.84 -28.36
N VAL A 33 -24.05 7.79 -29.65
CA VAL A 33 -22.87 7.06 -30.14
C VAL A 33 -21.56 7.62 -29.55
N ARG A 34 -21.42 8.94 -29.43
CA ARG A 34 -20.26 9.59 -28.81
C ARG A 34 -20.13 9.19 -27.34
N VAL A 35 -21.20 9.33 -26.57
CA VAL A 35 -21.22 8.96 -25.13
C VAL A 35 -20.84 7.49 -24.95
N CYS A 36 -21.42 6.60 -25.76
CA CYS A 36 -21.11 5.17 -25.74
C CYS A 36 -19.62 4.88 -25.99
N ARG A 37 -19.04 5.54 -27.01
CA ARG A 37 -17.63 5.36 -27.37
C ARG A 37 -16.70 5.85 -26.26
N SER A 38 -16.98 7.04 -25.72
CA SER A 38 -16.20 7.63 -24.63
C SER A 38 -16.26 6.79 -23.36
N ALA A 39 -17.44 6.29 -22.98
CA ALA A 39 -17.60 5.40 -21.83
C ALA A 39 -16.80 4.10 -22.01
N LYS A 40 -16.89 3.47 -23.19
CA LYS A 40 -16.12 2.26 -23.52
C LYS A 40 -14.61 2.52 -23.48
N GLY A 41 -14.16 3.68 -23.94
CA GLY A 41 -12.76 4.11 -23.89
C GLY A 41 -12.24 4.21 -22.46
N LYS A 42 -12.99 4.85 -21.56
CA LYS A 42 -12.62 4.99 -20.14
C LYS A 42 -12.46 3.65 -19.43
N VAL A 43 -13.46 2.76 -19.56
CA VAL A 43 -13.41 1.43 -18.93
C VAL A 43 -12.23 0.62 -19.45
N LYS A 44 -11.96 0.67 -20.76
CA LYS A 44 -10.81 -0.01 -21.36
C LYS A 44 -9.49 0.54 -20.82
N ALA A 45 -9.35 1.86 -20.73
CA ALA A 45 -8.14 2.50 -20.20
C ALA A 45 -7.89 2.11 -18.73
N GLN A 46 -8.94 2.12 -17.90
CA GLN A 46 -8.85 1.67 -16.51
C GLN A 46 -8.42 0.21 -16.40
N ALA A 47 -9.03 -0.69 -17.18
CA ALA A 47 -8.65 -2.10 -17.19
C ALA A 47 -7.19 -2.32 -17.63
N HIS A 48 -6.70 -1.53 -18.60
CA HIS A 48 -5.28 -1.57 -18.98
C HIS A 48 -4.35 -1.05 -17.88
N LEU A 49 -4.75 0.00 -17.16
CA LEU A 49 -4.00 0.53 -16.03
C LEU A 49 -3.89 -0.50 -14.91
N GLU A 50 -5.02 -1.08 -14.49
CA GLU A 50 -5.07 -2.13 -13.46
C GLU A 50 -4.22 -3.34 -13.84
N LEU A 51 -4.31 -3.78 -15.10
CA LEU A 51 -3.49 -4.87 -15.63
C LEU A 51 -1.99 -4.55 -15.57
N ASN A 52 -1.59 -3.33 -15.93
CA ASN A 52 -0.19 -2.92 -15.90
C ASN A 52 0.34 -2.83 -14.46
N LEU A 53 -0.46 -2.31 -13.53
CA LEU A 53 -0.13 -2.28 -12.10
C LEU A 53 0.04 -3.69 -11.53
N ALA A 54 -0.88 -4.62 -11.84
CA ALA A 54 -0.78 -6.00 -11.40
C ALA A 54 0.47 -6.72 -11.95
N LYS A 55 0.84 -6.43 -13.20
CA LYS A 55 2.08 -6.93 -13.80
C LYS A 55 3.31 -6.34 -13.13
N ASP A 56 3.36 -5.03 -12.92
CA ASP A 56 4.49 -4.36 -12.28
C ASP A 56 4.73 -4.90 -10.86
N VAL A 57 3.67 -5.09 -10.08
CA VAL A 57 3.75 -5.75 -8.75
C VAL A 57 4.29 -7.18 -8.88
N LYS A 58 3.81 -7.96 -9.86
CA LYS A 58 4.28 -9.34 -10.09
C LYS A 58 5.76 -9.38 -10.51
N ASP A 59 6.18 -8.49 -11.38
CA ASP A 59 7.55 -8.44 -11.92
C ASP A 59 8.53 -7.85 -10.88
N SER A 60 8.05 -6.98 -9.98
CA SER A 60 8.81 -6.41 -8.85
C SER A 60 9.18 -7.42 -7.77
N LYS A 61 8.71 -8.67 -7.88
CA LYS A 61 9.01 -9.77 -6.94
C LYS A 61 10.51 -9.92 -6.70
N LYS A 62 11.35 -9.81 -7.73
CA LYS A 62 12.81 -9.93 -7.59
C LYS A 62 13.41 -8.85 -6.68
N GLY A 63 12.93 -7.61 -6.77
CA GLY A 63 13.37 -6.50 -5.92
C GLY A 63 12.96 -6.67 -4.47
N PHE A 64 11.70 -7.08 -4.24
CA PHE A 64 11.17 -7.35 -2.90
C PHE A 64 11.93 -8.47 -2.19
N PHE A 65 12.14 -9.61 -2.86
CA PHE A 65 12.90 -10.71 -2.28
C PHE A 65 14.39 -10.34 -2.10
N LYS A 66 14.99 -9.57 -3.02
CA LYS A 66 16.36 -9.05 -2.83
C LYS A 66 16.46 -8.15 -1.60
N TYR A 67 15.48 -7.27 -1.38
CA TYR A 67 15.44 -6.41 -0.19
C TYR A 67 15.31 -7.22 1.11
N ILE A 68 14.40 -8.19 1.16
CA ILE A 68 14.24 -9.09 2.32
C ILE A 68 15.51 -9.89 2.56
N SER A 69 16.09 -10.48 1.52
CA SER A 69 17.35 -11.24 1.64
C SER A 69 18.48 -10.35 2.12
N ASN A 70 18.62 -9.12 1.61
CA ASN A 70 19.63 -8.16 2.07
C ASN A 70 19.44 -7.79 3.55
N LYS A 71 18.19 -7.54 3.98
CA LYS A 71 17.83 -7.31 5.39
C LYS A 71 18.10 -8.52 6.29
N ARG A 72 17.92 -9.75 5.77
CA ARG A 72 18.27 -10.99 6.49
C ARG A 72 19.77 -11.24 6.53
N ASN A 73 20.52 -10.85 5.50
CA ASN A 73 21.97 -10.96 5.47
C ASN A 73 22.64 -10.13 6.60
N THR A 74 22.02 -9.00 7.00
CA THR A 74 22.42 -8.30 8.24
C THR A 74 22.30 -9.14 9.52
N ARG A 75 21.45 -10.19 9.57
CA ARG A 75 21.44 -11.19 10.66
C ARG A 75 22.53 -12.24 10.50
N GLU A 76 22.92 -12.63 9.29
CA GLU A 76 24.10 -13.49 9.08
C GLU A 76 25.39 -12.76 9.49
N LEU A 77 25.44 -11.43 9.36
CA LEU A 77 26.48 -10.58 9.97
C LEU A 77 26.49 -10.63 11.51
N VAL A 78 25.35 -10.94 12.15
CA VAL A 78 25.29 -11.24 13.59
C VAL A 78 25.86 -12.63 13.89
N ASP A 79 25.75 -13.59 12.97
CA ASP A 79 26.46 -14.88 13.10
C ASP A 79 27.98 -14.71 12.92
N LEU A 80 28.39 -13.73 12.11
CA LEU A 80 29.77 -13.24 11.95
C LEU A 80 30.17 -12.19 13.02
N LEU A 81 29.69 -12.37 14.25
CA LEU A 81 30.02 -11.52 15.39
C LEU A 81 31.54 -11.45 15.60
N LEU A 82 32.11 -10.30 15.28
CA LEU A 82 33.51 -9.96 15.52
C LEU A 82 33.65 -9.40 16.94
N ASN A 83 34.68 -9.82 17.65
CA ASN A 83 34.98 -9.29 18.98
C ASN A 83 35.59 -7.89 18.91
N GLY A 84 35.88 -7.28 20.06
CA GLY A 84 36.50 -5.95 20.16
C GLY A 84 37.88 -5.81 19.47
N LYS A 85 38.49 -6.92 19.05
CA LYS A 85 39.75 -6.96 18.28
C LYS A 85 39.54 -7.22 16.77
N GLY A 86 38.29 -7.31 16.30
CA GLY A 86 37.97 -7.54 14.89
C GLY A 86 38.17 -8.98 14.41
N THR A 87 38.36 -9.95 15.32
CA THR A 87 38.41 -11.39 14.98
C THR A 87 37.09 -12.07 15.28
N LEU A 88 36.77 -13.16 14.56
CA LEU A 88 35.55 -13.93 14.79
C LEU A 88 35.51 -14.43 16.25
N ALA A 89 34.41 -14.14 16.96
CA ALA A 89 34.22 -14.66 18.31
C ALA A 89 34.14 -16.20 18.26
N THR A 90 35.12 -16.88 18.86
CA THR A 90 35.26 -18.34 18.78
C THR A 90 34.52 -19.05 19.90
N TRP A 91 34.26 -18.37 21.02
CA TRP A 91 33.65 -18.97 22.20
C TRP A 91 32.17 -18.59 22.37
N VAL A 92 31.33 -19.55 22.81
CA VAL A 92 29.87 -19.34 22.99
C VAL A 92 29.59 -18.22 24.01
N THR A 93 30.39 -18.13 25.08
CA THR A 93 30.24 -17.06 26.09
C THR A 93 30.58 -15.68 25.51
N GLU A 94 31.64 -15.58 24.69
CA GLU A 94 32.04 -14.34 24.01
C GLU A 94 30.94 -13.88 23.03
N LYS A 95 30.36 -14.82 22.27
CA LYS A 95 29.20 -14.54 21.41
C LYS A 95 27.98 -14.06 22.21
N ALA A 96 27.71 -14.65 23.37
CA ALA A 96 26.58 -14.26 24.22
C ALA A 96 26.75 -12.85 24.81
N GLU A 97 27.96 -12.48 25.26
CA GLU A 97 28.27 -11.14 25.77
C GLU A 97 28.17 -10.06 24.68
N LEU A 98 28.62 -10.36 23.46
CA LEU A 98 28.45 -9.50 22.28
C LEU A 98 26.99 -9.31 21.89
N LEU A 99 26.18 -10.37 21.92
CA LEU A 99 24.74 -10.27 21.68
C LEU A 99 24.04 -9.47 22.78
N ASN A 100 24.45 -9.64 24.04
CA ASN A 100 23.90 -8.90 25.17
C ASN A 100 24.22 -7.41 25.09
N THR A 101 25.46 -7.05 24.72
CA THR A 101 25.84 -5.65 24.48
C THR A 101 25.10 -5.04 23.28
N PHE A 102 24.91 -5.80 22.19
CA PHE A 102 24.09 -5.34 21.06
C PHE A 102 22.61 -5.15 21.44
N ALA A 103 22.02 -6.10 22.19
CA ALA A 103 20.65 -6.00 22.68
C ALA A 103 20.46 -4.79 23.61
N SER A 104 21.46 -4.46 24.45
CA SER A 104 21.44 -3.30 25.34
C SER A 104 21.24 -1.98 24.59
N VAL A 105 21.79 -1.84 23.37
CA VAL A 105 21.57 -0.65 22.50
C VAL A 105 20.09 -0.48 22.15
N PHE A 106 19.36 -1.59 21.97
CA PHE A 106 17.92 -1.56 21.70
C PHE A 106 17.09 -1.38 22.97
N THR A 107 17.51 -1.94 24.11
CA THR A 107 16.78 -1.79 25.38
C THR A 107 16.85 -0.35 25.91
N ALA A 108 18.01 0.30 25.83
CA ALA A 108 18.15 1.70 26.25
C ALA A 108 17.22 2.64 25.46
N LYS A 109 17.05 2.39 24.16
CA LYS A 109 16.15 3.17 23.31
C LYS A 109 14.68 2.87 23.54
N ALA A 110 14.33 1.62 23.84
CA ALA A 110 12.97 1.22 24.19
C ALA A 110 12.51 1.88 25.50
N ILE A 111 13.37 1.89 26.54
CA ILE A 111 13.08 2.54 27.83
C ILE A 111 12.84 4.05 27.66
N SER A 112 13.62 4.71 26.78
CA SER A 112 13.45 6.14 26.48
C SER A 112 12.16 6.45 25.69
N GLN A 113 11.69 5.55 24.84
CA GLN A 113 10.40 5.72 24.16
C GLN A 113 9.24 5.45 25.11
N GLU A 114 9.37 4.45 25.97
CA GLU A 114 8.34 4.07 26.94
C GLU A 114 8.15 5.14 28.03
N SER A 115 9.23 5.80 28.47
CA SER A 115 9.14 6.95 29.37
C SER A 115 8.44 8.15 28.72
N LEU A 116 8.71 8.43 27.45
CA LEU A 116 8.04 9.48 26.68
C LEU A 116 6.54 9.19 26.51
N ILE A 117 6.18 7.92 26.28
CA ILE A 117 4.80 7.46 26.16
C ILE A 117 4.06 7.48 27.50
N GLN A 118 4.71 7.14 28.62
CA GLN A 118 4.11 7.27 29.94
C GLN A 118 3.91 8.74 30.34
N GLU A 119 4.88 9.61 30.10
CA GLU A 119 4.77 11.04 30.41
C GLU A 119 3.62 11.69 29.62
N THR A 120 3.48 11.34 28.33
CA THR A 120 2.36 11.83 27.50
C THR A 120 1.01 11.28 27.98
N ARG A 121 0.93 10.02 28.39
CA ARG A 121 -0.30 9.44 28.97
C ARG A 121 -0.67 10.14 30.29
N GLU A 122 0.28 10.40 31.17
CA GLU A 122 0.04 11.10 32.44
C GLU A 122 -0.45 12.54 32.23
N LYS A 123 0.12 13.27 31.25
CA LYS A 123 -0.34 14.61 30.88
C LYS A 123 -1.79 14.60 30.41
N VAL A 124 -2.17 13.62 29.58
CA VAL A 124 -3.56 13.43 29.13
C VAL A 124 -4.51 13.15 30.31
N TRP A 125 -4.10 12.30 31.25
CA TRP A 125 -4.88 12.01 32.47
C TRP A 125 -5.05 13.22 33.39
N ARG A 126 -4.06 14.12 33.46
CA ARG A 126 -4.16 15.37 34.24
C ARG A 126 -5.08 16.39 33.56
N GLN A 127 -5.04 16.48 32.23
CA GLN A 127 -5.93 17.33 31.45
C GLN A 127 -7.41 16.95 31.64
N GLY A 128 -7.74 15.65 31.61
CA GLY A 128 -9.10 15.15 31.77
C GLY A 128 -9.71 15.38 33.17
N ARG A 129 -8.88 15.51 34.21
CA ARG A 129 -9.34 15.80 35.58
C ARG A 129 -9.64 17.28 35.82
N LEU A 130 -9.09 18.19 35.02
CA LEU A 130 -9.31 19.64 35.14
C LEU A 130 -10.52 20.13 34.33
N SER A 131 -11.10 19.31 33.45
CA SER A 131 -12.29 19.65 32.64
C SER A 131 -13.64 19.27 33.28
N LEU A 132 -13.65 18.77 34.52
CA LEU A 132 -14.88 18.29 35.18
C LEU A 132 -15.24 19.06 36.48
N GLY A 133 -14.60 20.21 36.72
CA GLY A 133 -14.89 21.12 37.83
C GLY A 133 -15.64 22.37 37.36
#